data_AF-A0A1T3NHX2-F1
#
_entry.id   AF-A0A1T3NHX2-F1
#
_cell.length_a   1.000
_cell.length_b   1.000
_cell.length_c   1.000
_cell.angle_alpha   90.00
_cell.angle_beta   90.00
_cell.angle_gamma   90.00
#
_symmetry.space_group_name_H-M   'P 1'
#
loop_
_entity.id
_entity.type
_entity.pdbx_description
1 polymer ?
#
loop_
_entity_poly.entity_id
_entity_poly.type
_entity_poly.pdbx_seq_one_letter_code
_entity_poly.pdbx_strand_id
1 'polypeptide(L)'
;MGRSYTDSTIKLLFGGAQSCAYPGCGHSLILWERGRPTPVVQIAHIRSEKPGGPRHDPLYEGDINGFENLLLLCGVHHPIVDGHESVYPVEELEEWKEAQNAQEGQQLTSEDIALIRRLLTRESGPEIDDVVCLEVVGEVPVFDLGADFLRTWLEQRRREALASLETWEARRARHSEGFDASALPAVDAVVAESGADARTLEEGAELDARERAGETLTAEELRYVAELRAIGERVRRTYVSLAFTTTDPDPRSPDQYRAEVEAHLADCRERFVREAHALLASAPPLRFRLVNTGKHYVEGVQVVVTVAKDGTVVALPADAPPVAAFPDPPRAYGPRRRNLLPSPVPEWVTQGNATWSPRDLGALAYRFPDPRVPEIDEHDGDVEIVFSPVSVRAFDAVDLEPVTIAARAPAPRSLPLRWRATGTNMPGRASGTIDVDTASLPSASLAERLLPTESPQVEA
;
A
#
# COMPACT_ATOMS: atom_id res chain seq x y z
N MET A 1 25.66 -56.42 -27.61
CA MET A 1 24.61 -55.49 -28.06
C MET A 1 23.33 -55.94 -27.38
N GLY A 2 22.71 -55.10 -26.55
CA GLY A 2 21.45 -55.48 -25.90
C GLY A 2 20.34 -55.64 -26.94
N ARG A 3 19.49 -56.66 -26.80
CA ARG A 3 18.26 -56.78 -27.58
C ARG A 3 17.38 -55.55 -27.30
N SER A 4 16.80 -54.94 -28.33
CA SER A 4 15.94 -53.76 -28.21
C SER A 4 14.56 -54.09 -28.74
N TYR A 5 13.54 -53.85 -27.93
CA TYR A 5 12.12 -54.03 -28.28
C TYR A 5 11.44 -52.67 -28.32
N THR A 6 10.40 -52.51 -29.15
CA THR A 6 9.63 -51.27 -29.18
C THR A 6 8.81 -51.11 -27.89
N ASP A 7 8.51 -49.87 -27.51
CA ASP A 7 7.68 -49.57 -26.34
C ASP A 7 6.27 -50.16 -26.46
N SER A 8 5.70 -50.19 -27.67
CA SER A 8 4.41 -50.85 -27.94
C SER A 8 4.46 -52.36 -27.72
N THR A 9 5.51 -53.04 -28.18
CA THR A 9 5.69 -54.49 -27.95
C THR A 9 5.81 -54.79 -26.46
N ILE A 10 6.61 -54.03 -25.72
CA ILE A 10 6.77 -54.21 -24.28
C ILE A 10 5.42 -54.03 -23.56
N LYS A 11 4.66 -52.97 -23.91
CA LYS A 11 3.33 -52.71 -23.33
C LYS A 11 2.34 -53.82 -23.61
N LEU A 12 2.30 -54.35 -24.82
CA LEU A 12 1.42 -55.48 -25.17
C LEU A 12 1.81 -56.76 -24.42
N LEU A 13 3.11 -57.06 -24.31
CA LEU A 13 3.61 -58.23 -23.59
C LEU A 13 3.26 -58.19 -22.11
N PHE A 14 3.60 -57.09 -21.42
CA PHE A 14 3.38 -56.98 -19.98
C PHE A 14 1.94 -56.60 -19.61
N GLY A 15 1.18 -56.01 -20.52
CA GLY A 15 -0.24 -55.72 -20.32
C GLY A 15 -1.16 -56.92 -20.58
N GLY A 16 -0.75 -57.85 -21.42
CA GLY A 16 -1.54 -59.04 -21.79
C GLY A 16 -1.25 -60.30 -20.97
N ALA A 17 -0.32 -60.25 -20.01
CA ALA A 17 0.10 -61.42 -19.24
C ALA A 17 0.07 -61.13 -17.72
N GLN A 18 -0.17 -62.16 -16.90
CA GLN A 18 -0.16 -62.06 -15.43
C GLN A 18 0.98 -62.88 -14.80
N SER A 19 1.41 -63.94 -15.47
CA SER A 19 2.42 -64.87 -14.97
C SER A 19 3.25 -65.47 -16.11
N CYS A 20 4.29 -66.20 -15.73
CA CYS A 20 5.16 -66.95 -16.64
C CYS A 20 4.35 -67.80 -17.64
N ALA A 21 4.76 -67.84 -18.91
CA ALA A 21 4.08 -68.63 -19.95
C ALA A 21 4.27 -70.15 -19.80
N TYR A 22 5.25 -70.58 -18.99
CA TYR A 22 5.56 -71.98 -18.82
C TYR A 22 4.36 -72.72 -18.18
N PRO A 23 3.92 -73.86 -18.74
CA PRO A 23 2.76 -74.59 -18.26
C PRO A 23 2.83 -74.91 -16.77
N GLY A 24 1.79 -74.53 -16.03
CA GLY A 24 1.70 -74.75 -14.57
C GLY A 24 2.54 -73.81 -13.71
N CYS A 25 3.24 -72.82 -14.28
CA CYS A 25 4.03 -71.84 -13.54
C CYS A 25 3.21 -70.61 -13.15
N GLY A 26 2.87 -70.47 -11.86
CA GLY A 26 2.15 -69.31 -11.32
C GLY A 26 3.04 -68.11 -10.91
N HIS A 27 4.32 -68.08 -11.31
CA HIS A 27 5.21 -66.96 -10.94
C HIS A 27 4.72 -65.66 -11.57
N SER A 28 4.45 -64.66 -10.72
CA SER A 28 4.06 -63.31 -11.16
C SER A 28 5.16 -62.64 -11.98
N LEU A 29 4.77 -61.77 -12.92
CA LEU A 29 5.71 -61.00 -13.73
C LEU A 29 6.53 -60.00 -12.88
N ILE A 30 5.91 -59.47 -11.82
CA ILE A 30 6.46 -58.42 -10.96
C ILE A 30 6.43 -58.89 -9.51
N LEU A 31 7.59 -58.89 -8.86
CA LEU A 31 7.70 -59.13 -7.42
C LEU A 31 7.77 -57.80 -6.67
N TRP A 32 7.00 -57.67 -5.59
CA TRP A 32 7.03 -56.54 -4.69
C TRP A 32 7.87 -56.86 -3.46
N GLU A 33 9.01 -56.17 -3.30
CA GLU A 33 9.86 -56.31 -2.12
C GLU A 33 10.10 -54.94 -1.48
N ARG A 34 9.78 -54.79 -0.19
CA ARG A 34 9.97 -53.52 0.57
C ARG A 34 9.41 -52.28 -0.16
N GLY A 35 8.26 -52.44 -0.81
CA GLY A 35 7.59 -51.36 -1.55
C GLY A 35 8.21 -51.02 -2.92
N ARG A 36 9.14 -51.84 -3.43
CA ARG A 36 9.73 -51.67 -4.76
C ARG A 36 9.28 -52.79 -5.70
N PRO A 37 8.63 -52.48 -6.84
CA PRO A 37 8.30 -53.47 -7.85
C PRO A 37 9.55 -53.81 -8.68
N THR A 38 9.80 -55.10 -8.87
CA THR A 38 10.91 -55.60 -9.71
C THR A 38 10.37 -56.59 -10.73
N PRO A 39 10.59 -56.39 -12.05
CA PRO A 39 10.26 -57.40 -13.04
C PRO A 39 11.17 -58.62 -12.85
N VAL A 40 10.58 -59.80 -12.63
CA VAL A 40 11.30 -61.06 -12.37
C VAL A 40 11.20 -62.05 -13.54
N VAL A 41 10.71 -61.54 -14.68
CA VAL A 41 10.57 -62.26 -15.96
C VAL A 41 11.49 -61.66 -17.02
N GLN A 42 11.76 -62.46 -18.04
CA GLN A 42 12.58 -62.14 -19.20
C GLN A 42 11.76 -62.40 -20.47
N ILE A 43 12.05 -61.63 -21.52
CA ILE A 43 11.42 -61.76 -22.83
C ILE A 43 12.15 -62.85 -23.61
N ALA A 44 11.43 -63.90 -23.98
CA ALA A 44 11.93 -65.01 -24.79
C ALA A 44 11.35 -64.97 -26.21
N HIS A 45 12.18 -65.34 -27.18
CA HIS A 45 11.77 -65.50 -28.58
C HIS A 45 11.15 -66.88 -28.82
N ILE A 46 10.05 -66.92 -29.56
CA ILE A 46 9.48 -68.16 -30.10
C ILE A 46 10.35 -68.65 -31.26
N ARG A 47 10.58 -67.79 -32.26
CA ARG A 47 11.47 -68.03 -33.41
C ARG A 47 12.75 -67.21 -33.29
N SER A 48 13.87 -67.82 -33.65
CA SER A 48 15.20 -67.21 -33.51
C SER A 48 15.55 -66.27 -34.67
N GLU A 49 16.14 -65.12 -34.34
CA GLU A 49 16.68 -64.14 -35.29
C GLU A 49 17.89 -64.68 -36.08
N LYS A 50 18.65 -65.61 -35.49
CA LYS A 50 19.92 -66.06 -36.07
C LYS A 50 19.66 -67.02 -37.23
N PRO A 51 20.11 -66.71 -38.46
CA PRO A 51 20.05 -67.66 -39.56
C PRO A 51 20.79 -68.95 -39.20
N GLY A 52 20.10 -70.09 -39.30
CA GLY A 52 20.63 -71.40 -38.89
C GLY A 52 20.69 -71.63 -37.37
N GLY A 53 20.14 -70.72 -36.57
CA GLY A 53 19.93 -70.91 -35.14
C GLY A 53 18.75 -71.85 -34.85
N PRO A 54 18.61 -72.30 -33.59
CA PRO A 54 17.48 -73.15 -33.22
C PRO A 54 16.16 -72.42 -33.46
N ARG A 55 15.16 -73.08 -34.04
CA ARG A 55 13.83 -72.50 -34.37
C ARG A 55 13.88 -71.29 -35.31
N HIS A 56 14.96 -71.12 -36.07
CA HIS A 56 14.98 -70.16 -37.16
C HIS A 56 14.05 -70.64 -38.27
N ASP A 57 13.04 -69.84 -38.57
CA ASP A 57 12.11 -70.09 -39.66
C ASP A 57 12.35 -69.05 -40.77
N PRO A 58 12.97 -69.45 -41.90
CA PRO A 58 13.26 -68.53 -43.00
C PRO A 58 11.99 -68.10 -43.76
N LEU A 59 10.83 -68.73 -43.49
CA LEU A 59 9.55 -68.38 -44.08
C LEU A 59 8.70 -67.49 -43.16
N TYR A 60 9.20 -67.13 -41.97
CA TYR A 60 8.48 -66.25 -41.06
C TYR A 60 8.48 -64.81 -41.59
N GLU A 61 7.30 -64.31 -41.94
CA GLU A 61 7.11 -62.96 -42.49
C GLU A 61 6.89 -61.89 -41.40
N GLY A 62 6.76 -62.30 -40.13
CA GLY A 62 6.49 -61.41 -39.01
C GLY A 62 7.75 -60.71 -38.44
N ASP A 63 7.52 -59.76 -37.54
CA ASP A 63 8.61 -59.10 -36.82
C ASP A 63 9.18 -60.05 -35.75
N ILE A 64 10.46 -60.44 -35.89
CA ILE A 64 11.17 -61.29 -34.94
C ILE A 64 11.16 -60.70 -33.53
N ASN A 65 11.15 -59.37 -33.40
CA ASN A 65 11.05 -58.66 -32.11
C ASN A 65 9.64 -58.10 -31.86
N GLY A 66 8.65 -58.56 -32.62
CA GLY A 66 7.24 -58.19 -32.51
C GLY A 66 6.51 -58.99 -31.43
N PHE A 67 5.38 -58.45 -30.96
CA PHE A 67 4.55 -59.06 -29.92
C PHE A 67 4.16 -60.53 -30.21
N GLU A 68 3.90 -60.85 -31.47
CA GLU A 68 3.48 -62.21 -31.89
C GLU A 68 4.59 -63.27 -31.75
N ASN A 69 5.86 -62.87 -31.76
CA ASN A 69 7.00 -63.79 -31.68
C ASN A 69 7.64 -63.85 -30.28
N LEU A 70 7.00 -63.24 -29.28
CA LEU A 70 7.59 -63.05 -27.94
C LEU A 70 6.64 -63.53 -26.83
N LEU A 71 7.21 -64.14 -25.80
CA LEU A 71 6.51 -64.52 -24.57
C LEU A 71 7.34 -64.19 -23.32
N LEU A 72 6.69 -64.14 -22.15
CA LEU A 72 7.36 -63.84 -20.88
C LEU A 72 7.60 -65.11 -20.06
N LEU A 73 8.87 -65.33 -19.67
CA LEU A 73 9.29 -66.45 -18.83
C LEU A 73 9.99 -65.95 -17.56
N CYS A 74 9.75 -66.56 -16.40
CA CYS A 74 10.45 -66.18 -15.17
C CYS A 74 11.95 -66.53 -15.24
N GLY A 75 12.75 -65.93 -14.36
CA GLY A 75 14.19 -66.19 -14.29
C GLY A 75 14.59 -67.66 -14.07
N VAL A 76 13.65 -68.53 -13.68
CA VAL A 76 13.84 -69.99 -13.58
C VAL A 76 13.65 -70.68 -14.93
N HIS A 77 12.56 -70.37 -15.64
CA HIS A 77 12.22 -71.07 -16.89
C HIS A 77 12.87 -70.46 -18.13
N HIS A 78 13.16 -69.15 -18.13
CA HIS A 78 13.81 -68.51 -19.26
C HIS A 78 15.17 -69.17 -19.62
N PRO A 79 16.11 -69.37 -18.67
CA PRO A 79 17.38 -70.01 -19.00
C PRO A 79 17.24 -71.45 -19.52
N ILE A 80 16.18 -72.16 -19.14
CA ILE A 80 15.93 -73.53 -19.57
C ILE A 80 15.46 -73.53 -21.03
N VAL A 81 14.52 -72.65 -21.39
CA VAL A 81 13.99 -72.54 -22.75
C VAL A 81 15.02 -71.94 -23.72
N ASP A 82 15.79 -70.95 -23.28
CA ASP A 82 16.86 -70.32 -24.07
C ASP A 82 18.12 -71.22 -24.15
N GLY A 83 18.40 -72.03 -23.12
CA GLY A 83 19.53 -72.96 -23.11
C GLY A 83 19.30 -74.29 -23.84
N HIS A 84 18.03 -74.69 -24.01
CA HIS A 84 17.63 -75.94 -24.65
C HIS A 84 16.64 -75.70 -25.81
N GLU A 85 16.92 -74.72 -26.65
CA GLU A 85 16.00 -74.23 -27.68
C GLU A 85 15.44 -75.34 -28.61
N SER A 86 16.21 -76.39 -28.90
CA SER A 86 15.78 -77.50 -29.77
C SER A 86 14.74 -78.44 -29.16
N VAL A 87 14.53 -78.37 -27.85
CA VAL A 87 13.56 -79.21 -27.12
C VAL A 87 12.18 -78.58 -27.08
N TYR A 88 12.08 -77.25 -27.28
CA TYR A 88 10.85 -76.47 -27.19
C TYR A 88 10.43 -75.96 -28.58
N PRO A 89 9.73 -76.78 -29.40
CA PRO A 89 9.33 -76.42 -30.76
C PRO A 89 8.48 -75.14 -30.81
N VAL A 90 8.43 -74.52 -32.00
CA VAL A 90 7.73 -73.25 -32.23
C VAL A 90 6.26 -73.35 -31.86
N GLU A 91 5.62 -74.44 -32.29
CA GLU A 91 4.20 -74.69 -32.10
C GLU A 91 3.83 -74.76 -30.60
N GLU A 92 4.68 -75.41 -29.79
CA GLU A 92 4.48 -75.49 -28.34
C GLU A 92 4.60 -74.12 -27.67
N LEU A 93 5.55 -73.29 -28.09
CA LEU A 93 5.70 -71.94 -27.54
C LEU A 93 4.58 -70.98 -27.97
N GLU A 94 4.00 -71.18 -29.15
CA GLU A 94 2.80 -70.46 -29.59
C GLU A 94 1.60 -70.83 -28.71
N GLU A 95 1.40 -72.11 -28.39
CA GLU A 95 0.37 -72.54 -27.43
C GLU A 95 0.58 -71.90 -26.04
N TRP A 96 1.83 -71.80 -25.57
CA TRP A 96 2.14 -71.14 -24.30
C TRP A 96 1.85 -69.64 -24.34
N LYS A 97 2.12 -68.99 -25.47
CA LYS A 97 1.81 -67.57 -25.68
C LYS A 97 0.30 -67.33 -25.70
N GLU A 98 -0.46 -68.18 -26.39
CA GLU A 98 -1.92 -68.12 -26.38
C GLU A 98 -2.47 -68.32 -24.96
N ALA A 99 -2.00 -69.33 -24.24
CA ALA A 99 -2.40 -69.59 -22.85
C ALA A 99 -2.03 -68.42 -21.92
N GLN A 100 -0.86 -67.81 -22.11
CA GLN A 100 -0.42 -66.64 -21.35
C GLN A 100 -1.31 -65.41 -21.61
N ASN A 101 -1.68 -65.17 -22.87
CA ASN A 101 -2.57 -64.08 -23.26
C ASN A 101 -4.03 -64.32 -22.82
N ALA A 102 -4.44 -65.58 -22.68
CA ALA A 102 -5.75 -65.99 -22.20
C ALA A 102 -5.87 -65.98 -20.66
N GLN A 103 -4.79 -65.65 -19.94
CA GLN A 103 -4.84 -65.49 -18.49
C GLN A 103 -5.84 -64.38 -18.15
N GLU A 104 -6.90 -64.73 -17.41
CA GLU A 104 -7.86 -63.75 -16.90
C GLU A 104 -7.10 -62.79 -15.97
N GLY A 105 -6.86 -61.57 -16.48
CA GLY A 105 -6.11 -60.55 -15.78
C GLY A 105 -6.83 -60.05 -14.54
N GLN A 106 -6.07 -59.60 -13.55
CA GLN A 106 -6.60 -58.76 -12.49
C GLN A 106 -7.35 -57.61 -13.16
N GLN A 107 -8.66 -57.49 -12.89
CA GLN A 107 -9.41 -56.29 -13.27
C GLN A 107 -8.68 -55.11 -12.65
N LEU A 108 -8.12 -54.24 -13.48
CA LEU A 108 -7.57 -52.99 -13.02
C LEU A 108 -8.67 -52.28 -12.24
N THR A 109 -8.43 -52.10 -10.96
CA THR A 109 -9.36 -51.36 -10.12
C THR A 109 -9.43 -49.92 -10.62
N SER A 110 -10.47 -49.18 -10.23
CA SER A 110 -10.54 -47.74 -10.55
C SER A 110 -9.30 -46.98 -10.05
N GLU A 111 -8.65 -47.49 -8.99
CA GLU A 111 -7.40 -46.95 -8.44
C GLU A 111 -6.19 -47.26 -9.31
N ASP A 112 -6.07 -48.47 -9.86
CA ASP A 112 -5.02 -48.84 -10.81
C ASP A 112 -5.13 -48.04 -12.11
N ILE A 113 -6.34 -47.86 -12.62
CA ILE A 113 -6.62 -47.04 -13.80
C ILE A 113 -6.27 -45.57 -13.54
N ALA A 114 -6.60 -45.05 -12.35
CA ALA A 114 -6.24 -43.69 -11.97
C ALA A 114 -4.71 -43.50 -11.85
N LEU A 115 -4.00 -44.48 -11.28
CA LEU A 115 -2.55 -44.47 -11.17
C LEU A 115 -1.88 -44.57 -12.54
N ILE A 116 -2.33 -45.48 -13.40
CA ILE A 116 -1.82 -45.65 -14.76
C ILE A 116 -2.10 -44.40 -15.59
N ARG A 117 -3.29 -43.78 -15.46
CA ARG A 117 -3.61 -42.49 -16.08
C ARG A 117 -2.57 -41.45 -15.66
N ARG A 118 -2.33 -41.30 -14.35
CA ARG A 118 -1.34 -40.37 -13.79
C ARG A 118 0.10 -40.62 -14.27
N LEU A 119 0.46 -41.86 -14.57
CA LEU A 119 1.81 -42.24 -15.03
C LEU A 119 1.99 -42.13 -16.56
N LEU A 120 0.92 -42.39 -17.33
CA LEU A 120 0.94 -42.37 -18.80
C LEU A 120 0.66 -40.99 -19.40
N THR A 121 -0.18 -40.19 -18.75
CA THR A 121 -0.30 -38.77 -19.10
C THR A 121 0.93 -38.06 -18.56
N ARG A 122 1.97 -37.91 -19.37
CA ARG A 122 2.91 -36.78 -19.28
C ARG A 122 2.19 -35.44 -19.55
N GLU A 123 1.02 -35.25 -18.97
CA GLU A 123 0.49 -33.92 -18.69
C GLU A 123 1.21 -33.48 -17.42
N SER A 124 1.70 -32.24 -17.45
CA SER A 124 2.38 -31.47 -16.42
C SER A 124 2.43 -32.13 -15.03
N GLY A 125 3.62 -32.21 -14.41
CA GLY A 125 3.67 -32.35 -12.95
C GLY A 125 2.75 -31.31 -12.28
N PRO A 126 2.29 -31.53 -11.03
CA PRO A 126 1.28 -30.67 -10.41
C PRO A 126 1.61 -29.20 -10.65
N GLU A 127 0.66 -28.48 -11.24
CA GLU A 127 0.82 -27.05 -11.47
C GLU A 127 0.64 -26.33 -10.14
N ILE A 128 1.20 -25.14 -10.02
CA ILE A 128 1.12 -24.39 -8.78
C ILE A 128 -0.33 -24.11 -8.34
N ASP A 129 -1.27 -24.03 -9.28
CA ASP A 129 -2.72 -23.87 -9.04
C ASP A 129 -3.34 -25.04 -8.27
N ASP A 130 -2.78 -26.26 -8.43
CA ASP A 130 -3.31 -27.45 -7.77
C ASP A 130 -2.83 -27.60 -6.32
N VAL A 131 -1.79 -26.86 -5.92
CA VAL A 131 -1.06 -27.10 -4.66
C VAL A 131 -0.92 -25.87 -3.78
N VAL A 132 -1.14 -24.67 -4.31
CA VAL A 132 -1.06 -23.43 -3.54
C VAL A 132 -2.45 -22.82 -3.40
N CYS A 133 -2.84 -22.55 -2.15
CA CYS A 133 -3.97 -21.68 -1.86
C CYS A 133 -3.53 -20.50 -0.99
N LEU A 134 -4.29 -19.41 -1.09
CA LEU A 134 -4.11 -18.23 -0.26
C LEU A 134 -5.30 -18.13 0.70
N GLU A 135 -5.00 -18.01 1.99
CA GLU A 135 -5.97 -17.76 3.05
C GLU A 135 -5.82 -16.31 3.52
N VAL A 136 -6.94 -15.68 3.93
CA VAL A 136 -6.95 -14.34 4.50
C VAL A 136 -7.70 -14.34 5.81
N VAL A 137 -7.14 -13.68 6.82
CA VAL A 137 -7.76 -13.47 8.12
C VAL A 137 -7.79 -11.97 8.43
N GLY A 138 -8.98 -11.46 8.73
CA GLY A 138 -9.22 -10.08 9.12
C GLY A 138 -10.51 -9.53 8.50
N GLU A 139 -10.82 -8.28 8.83
CA GLU A 139 -11.92 -7.52 8.25
C GLU A 139 -11.36 -6.24 7.63
N VAL A 140 -12.03 -5.75 6.58
CA VAL A 140 -11.70 -4.46 5.96
C VAL A 140 -12.44 -3.35 6.69
N PRO A 141 -11.79 -2.47 7.47
CA PRO A 141 -12.44 -1.34 8.11
C PRO A 141 -13.12 -0.43 7.09
N VAL A 142 -14.39 -0.12 7.33
CA VAL A 142 -15.10 0.90 6.55
C VAL A 142 -15.01 2.24 7.28
N PHE A 143 -14.66 3.32 6.57
CA PHE A 143 -14.57 4.66 7.12
C PHE A 143 -15.46 5.65 6.36
N ASP A 144 -16.03 6.61 7.09
CA ASP A 144 -16.58 7.82 6.49
C ASP A 144 -15.52 8.92 6.56
N LEU A 145 -15.26 9.57 5.43
CA LEU A 145 -14.35 10.72 5.38
C LEU A 145 -14.94 11.91 6.16
N GLY A 146 -16.26 12.07 6.18
CA GLY A 146 -16.92 13.27 6.71
C GLY A 146 -16.70 14.47 5.82
N ALA A 147 -16.87 14.31 4.49
CA ALA A 147 -16.53 15.34 3.51
C ALA A 147 -17.24 16.68 3.77
N ASP A 148 -18.49 16.65 4.21
CA ASP A 148 -19.25 17.86 4.54
C ASP A 148 -18.81 18.50 5.84
N PHE A 149 -18.39 17.70 6.83
CA PHE A 149 -17.78 18.22 8.05
C PHE A 149 -16.45 18.92 7.74
N LEU A 150 -15.56 18.27 6.97
CA LEU A 150 -14.29 18.86 6.54
C LEU A 150 -14.50 20.16 5.76
N ARG A 151 -15.46 20.18 4.84
CA ARG A 151 -15.82 21.39 4.07
C ARG A 151 -16.28 22.51 4.99
N THR A 152 -17.22 22.22 5.89
CA THR A 152 -17.76 23.18 6.86
C THR A 152 -16.65 23.74 7.76
N TRP A 153 -15.75 22.88 8.23
CA TRP A 153 -14.60 23.27 9.05
C TRP A 153 -13.63 24.19 8.29
N LEU A 154 -13.30 23.87 7.04
CA LEU A 154 -12.45 24.71 6.19
C LEU A 154 -13.12 26.07 5.88
N GLU A 155 -14.43 26.08 5.62
CA GLU A 155 -15.20 27.30 5.40
C GLU A 155 -15.27 28.18 6.65
N GLN A 156 -15.41 27.59 7.83
CA GLN A 156 -15.35 28.32 9.10
C GLN A 156 -13.98 28.97 9.29
N ARG A 157 -12.87 28.22 9.11
CA ARG A 157 -11.52 28.80 9.21
C ARG A 157 -11.25 29.88 8.18
N ARG A 158 -11.76 29.72 6.94
CA ARG A 158 -11.69 30.77 5.91
C ARG A 158 -12.37 32.05 6.40
N ARG A 159 -13.59 31.94 6.94
CA ARG A 159 -14.34 33.09 7.49
C ARG A 159 -13.59 33.75 8.64
N GLU A 160 -13.09 32.97 9.60
CA GLU A 160 -12.33 33.48 10.75
C GLU A 160 -11.05 34.22 10.32
N ALA A 161 -10.29 33.66 9.37
CA ALA A 161 -9.08 34.29 8.85
C ALA A 161 -9.37 35.58 8.07
N LEU A 162 -10.42 35.59 7.24
CA LEU A 162 -10.79 36.75 6.42
C LEU A 162 -11.55 37.84 7.19
N ALA A 163 -12.12 37.55 8.36
CA ALA A 163 -12.88 38.53 9.16
C ALA A 163 -12.09 39.82 9.45
N SER A 164 -10.78 39.70 9.66
CA SER A 164 -9.88 40.85 9.86
C SER A 164 -9.76 41.74 8.62
N LEU A 165 -9.68 41.14 7.43
CA LEU A 165 -9.65 41.85 6.15
C LEU A 165 -10.99 42.54 5.86
N GLU A 166 -12.10 41.84 6.04
CA GLU A 166 -13.45 42.39 5.83
C GLU A 166 -13.71 43.59 6.76
N THR A 167 -13.29 43.49 8.02
CA THR A 167 -13.37 44.60 8.99
C THR A 167 -12.55 45.80 8.54
N TRP A 168 -11.35 45.56 8.00
CA TRP A 168 -10.48 46.59 7.46
C TRP A 168 -11.07 47.24 6.20
N GLU A 169 -11.59 46.45 5.25
CA GLU A 169 -12.23 46.94 4.02
C GLU A 169 -13.47 47.78 4.33
N ALA A 170 -14.32 47.32 5.26
CA ALA A 170 -15.48 48.06 5.72
C ALA A 170 -15.09 49.40 6.39
N ARG A 171 -14.00 49.42 7.16
CA ARG A 171 -13.47 50.66 7.75
C ARG A 171 -12.95 51.62 6.68
N ARG A 172 -12.22 51.10 5.69
CA ARG A 172 -11.71 51.89 4.55
C ARG A 172 -12.84 52.48 3.72
N ALA A 173 -13.90 51.71 3.45
CA ALA A 173 -15.09 52.18 2.74
C ALA A 173 -15.77 53.36 3.46
N ARG A 174 -15.90 53.28 4.79
CA ARG A 174 -16.42 54.39 5.61
C ARG A 174 -15.54 55.65 5.56
N HIS A 175 -14.22 55.48 5.52
CA HIS A 175 -13.29 56.63 5.40
C HIS A 175 -13.26 57.25 4.00
N SER A 176 -13.56 56.49 2.94
CA SER A 176 -13.69 57.05 1.59
C SER A 176 -14.93 57.91 1.37
N GLU A 177 -15.89 57.89 2.30
CA GLU A 177 -17.11 58.73 2.26
C GLU A 177 -16.93 60.15 2.84
N GLY A 178 -15.70 60.53 3.22
CA GLY A 178 -15.37 61.89 3.63
C GLY A 178 -14.62 61.91 4.96
N PHE A 179 -13.44 62.52 4.96
CA PHE A 179 -12.66 62.77 6.17
C PHE A 179 -13.34 63.89 6.96
N ASP A 180 -14.07 63.55 8.02
CA ASP A 180 -14.59 64.53 8.97
C ASP A 180 -13.54 64.81 10.05
N ALA A 181 -12.86 65.96 9.93
CA ALA A 181 -11.85 66.41 10.88
C ALA A 181 -12.40 66.71 12.28
N SER A 182 -13.73 66.70 12.49
CA SER A 182 -14.37 67.00 13.76
C SER A 182 -14.38 65.84 14.78
N ALA A 183 -13.93 64.63 14.39
CA ALA A 183 -13.99 63.42 15.23
C ALA A 183 -12.69 63.11 16.02
N LEU A 184 -11.70 64.00 16.02
CA LEU A 184 -10.59 63.89 16.97
C LEU A 184 -11.13 64.15 18.40
N PRO A 185 -10.77 63.32 19.41
CA PRO A 185 -11.12 63.61 20.79
C PRO A 185 -10.65 65.03 21.13
N ALA A 186 -11.59 65.83 21.63
CA ALA A 186 -11.50 67.28 21.69
C ALA A 186 -10.16 67.76 22.25
N VAL A 187 -9.49 68.60 21.47
CA VAL A 187 -8.35 69.44 21.90
C VAL A 187 -8.63 70.10 23.25
N ASP A 188 -9.91 70.40 23.52
CA ASP A 188 -10.44 70.96 24.77
C ASP A 188 -10.09 70.17 26.05
N ALA A 189 -9.99 68.84 25.98
CA ALA A 189 -9.67 68.02 27.16
C ALA A 189 -8.19 68.11 27.57
N VAL A 190 -7.28 68.28 26.61
CA VAL A 190 -5.84 68.42 26.84
C VAL A 190 -5.49 69.85 27.30
N VAL A 191 -6.23 70.85 26.81
CA VAL A 191 -6.11 72.24 27.27
C VAL A 191 -6.53 72.36 28.74
N ALA A 192 -7.59 71.67 29.17
CA ALA A 192 -8.10 71.72 30.54
C ALA A 192 -7.13 71.17 31.60
N GLU A 193 -6.33 70.13 31.31
CA GLU A 193 -5.36 69.56 32.26
C GLU A 193 -4.06 70.38 32.39
N SER A 194 -3.76 71.23 31.41
CA SER A 194 -2.54 72.05 31.39
C SER A 194 -2.63 73.34 32.21
N GLY A 195 -3.84 73.70 32.67
CA GLY A 195 -4.10 74.94 33.41
C GLY A 195 -4.02 76.22 32.57
N ALA A 196 -3.94 76.12 31.24
CA ALA A 196 -3.91 77.27 30.35
C ALA A 196 -5.34 77.75 30.02
N ASP A 197 -5.62 79.03 30.30
CA ASP A 197 -6.91 79.67 30.00
C ASP A 197 -7.08 79.79 28.48
N ALA A 198 -8.20 79.34 27.90
CA ALA A 198 -8.39 79.28 26.45
C ALA A 198 -8.19 80.63 25.72
N ARG A 199 -8.30 81.77 26.43
CA ARG A 199 -7.99 83.11 25.91
C ARG A 199 -6.50 83.36 25.62
N THR A 200 -5.61 82.56 26.20
CA THR A 200 -4.14 82.73 26.09
C THR A 200 -3.53 82.18 24.78
N LEU A 201 -4.22 81.27 24.09
CA LEU A 201 -3.69 80.62 22.88
C LEU A 201 -3.84 81.47 21.61
N GLU A 202 -4.95 82.22 21.45
CA GLU A 202 -5.13 83.14 20.32
C GLU A 202 -4.19 84.35 20.43
N GLU A 203 -4.12 84.99 21.59
CA GLU A 203 -3.18 86.10 21.86
C GLU A 203 -1.72 85.63 21.68
N GLY A 204 -1.43 84.40 22.09
CA GLY A 204 -0.13 83.75 21.88
C GLY A 204 0.21 83.50 20.41
N ALA A 205 -0.75 83.06 19.60
CA ALA A 205 -0.57 82.81 18.18
C ALA A 205 -0.36 84.13 17.39
N GLU A 206 -1.02 85.21 17.81
CA GLU A 206 -0.86 86.53 17.21
C GLU A 206 0.53 87.14 17.53
N LEU A 207 1.01 86.98 18.77
CA LEU A 207 2.37 87.39 19.17
C LEU A 207 3.46 86.55 18.48
N ASP A 208 3.26 85.24 18.33
CA ASP A 208 4.15 84.32 17.60
C ASP A 208 4.23 84.65 16.10
N ALA A 209 3.11 85.09 15.51
CA ALA A 209 3.07 85.57 14.13
C ALA A 209 3.81 86.91 13.95
N ARG A 210 3.65 87.85 14.89
CA ARG A 210 4.36 89.14 14.90
C ARG A 210 5.87 88.99 15.08
N GLU A 211 6.32 88.09 15.96
CA GLU A 211 7.76 87.74 16.08
C GLU A 211 8.32 87.20 14.76
N ARG A 212 7.62 86.25 14.11
CA ARG A 212 8.05 85.66 12.83
C ARG A 212 8.04 86.65 11.67
N ALA A 213 7.17 87.65 11.72
CA ALA A 213 7.15 88.76 10.78
C ALA A 213 8.30 89.76 10.97
N GLY A 214 9.13 89.58 12.02
CA GLY A 214 10.29 90.42 12.31
C GLY A 214 9.98 91.67 13.14
N GLU A 215 8.79 91.76 13.75
CA GLU A 215 8.43 92.86 14.64
C GLU A 215 9.19 92.78 15.97
N THR A 216 9.55 93.95 16.53
CA THR A 216 10.26 94.02 17.82
C THR A 216 9.28 93.88 18.98
N LEU A 217 9.27 92.73 19.62
CA LEU A 217 8.46 92.45 20.81
C LEU A 217 9.17 92.88 22.10
N THR A 218 8.40 93.16 23.14
CA THR A 218 8.93 93.46 24.48
C THR A 218 9.54 92.22 25.14
N ALA A 219 10.41 92.41 26.14
CA ALA A 219 11.05 91.30 26.86
C ALA A 219 10.09 90.41 27.67
N GLU A 220 8.85 90.87 27.87
CA GLU A 220 7.77 90.13 28.53
C GLU A 220 6.99 89.32 27.50
N GLU A 221 6.65 89.91 26.35
CA GLU A 221 6.02 89.21 25.21
C GLU A 221 6.93 88.10 24.64
N LEU A 222 8.24 88.35 24.53
CA LEU A 222 9.22 87.34 24.11
C LEU A 222 9.30 86.17 25.11
N ARG A 223 9.17 86.45 26.41
CA ARG A 223 9.12 85.41 27.45
C ARG A 223 7.85 84.58 27.34
N TYR A 224 6.73 85.23 27.08
CA TYR A 224 5.42 84.60 26.92
C TYR A 224 5.36 83.70 25.67
N VAL A 225 5.84 84.17 24.51
CA VAL A 225 5.95 83.36 23.28
C VAL A 225 6.90 82.16 23.47
N ALA A 226 8.02 82.36 24.18
CA ALA A 226 8.95 81.27 24.50
C ALA A 226 8.31 80.22 25.43
N GLU A 227 7.51 80.65 26.39
CA GLU A 227 6.79 79.77 27.33
C GLU A 227 5.68 78.98 26.62
N LEU A 228 4.91 79.62 25.74
CA LEU A 228 3.91 78.96 24.89
C LEU A 228 4.53 77.96 23.92
N ARG A 229 5.66 78.29 23.28
CA ARG A 229 6.41 77.31 22.45
C ARG A 229 6.93 76.15 23.30
N ALA A 230 7.37 76.40 24.52
CA ALA A 230 7.82 75.35 25.44
C ALA A 230 6.66 74.45 25.91
N ILE A 231 5.44 74.99 26.06
CA ILE A 231 4.22 74.23 26.34
C ILE A 231 3.81 73.43 25.10
N GLY A 232 3.78 74.05 23.92
CA GLY A 232 3.48 73.39 22.65
C GLY A 232 4.44 72.26 22.32
N GLU A 233 5.73 72.43 22.58
CA GLU A 233 6.73 71.36 22.44
C GLU A 233 6.53 70.25 23.48
N ARG A 234 6.07 70.58 24.70
CA ARG A 234 5.73 69.58 25.73
C ARG A 234 4.50 68.78 25.34
N VAL A 235 3.45 69.44 24.88
CA VAL A 235 2.22 68.81 24.37
C VAL A 235 2.53 67.96 23.14
N ARG A 236 3.31 68.46 22.18
CA ARG A 236 3.77 67.69 21.03
C ARG A 236 4.60 66.49 21.46
N ARG A 237 5.50 66.63 22.43
CA ARG A 237 6.34 65.55 22.95
C ARG A 237 5.49 64.51 23.70
N THR A 238 4.50 64.92 24.48
CA THR A 238 3.54 64.04 25.16
C THR A 238 2.59 63.37 24.16
N TYR A 239 2.12 64.07 23.13
CA TYR A 239 1.27 63.51 22.07
C TYR A 239 2.03 62.53 21.18
N VAL A 240 3.28 62.84 20.83
CA VAL A 240 4.21 61.91 20.15
C VAL A 240 4.60 60.74 21.07
N SER A 241 4.67 60.95 22.38
CA SER A 241 4.84 59.89 23.40
C SER A 241 3.51 59.26 23.86
N LEU A 242 2.38 59.58 23.26
CA LEU A 242 1.13 58.81 23.36
C LEU A 242 0.84 58.14 22.02
N ALA A 243 1.38 58.69 20.92
CA ALA A 243 1.53 58.05 19.62
C ALA A 243 2.69 57.03 19.59
N PHE A 244 2.86 56.24 20.66
CA PHE A 244 3.83 55.12 20.74
C PHE A 244 3.41 53.87 19.95
N THR A 245 2.54 54.01 18.95
CA THR A 245 2.31 52.98 17.95
C THR A 245 2.29 53.63 16.58
N THR A 246 3.41 53.61 15.87
CA THR A 246 3.33 53.77 14.42
C THR A 246 2.65 52.50 13.91
N THR A 247 1.41 52.66 13.42
CA THR A 247 0.71 51.55 12.78
C THR A 247 1.26 51.44 11.37
N ASP A 248 2.25 50.58 11.16
CA ASP A 248 2.79 50.35 9.83
C ASP A 248 1.69 49.65 9.00
N PRO A 249 1.39 50.09 7.77
CA PRO A 249 0.42 49.41 6.93
C PRO A 249 0.82 47.93 6.76
N ASP A 250 -0.17 47.04 6.67
CA ASP A 250 0.12 45.63 6.40
C ASP A 250 0.91 45.58 5.08
N PRO A 251 2.10 44.95 5.04
CA PRO A 251 2.88 44.87 3.82
C PRO A 251 2.19 44.06 2.71
N ARG A 252 1.16 43.28 3.07
CA ARG A 252 0.36 42.47 2.15
C ARG A 252 -0.78 43.29 1.55
N SER A 253 -1.00 43.17 0.24
CA SER A 253 -2.27 43.60 -0.36
C SER A 253 -3.44 42.70 0.10
N PRO A 254 -4.70 43.17 0.00
CA PRO A 254 -5.87 42.34 0.27
C PRO A 254 -5.84 41.01 -0.50
N ASP A 255 -5.44 41.05 -1.78
CA ASP A 255 -5.38 39.86 -2.62
C ASP A 255 -4.22 38.93 -2.25
N GLN A 256 -3.07 39.49 -1.85
CA GLN A 256 -1.97 38.70 -1.31
C GLN A 256 -2.36 38.00 0.00
N TYR A 257 -3.13 38.66 0.87
CA TYR A 257 -3.63 38.03 2.10
C TYR A 257 -4.67 36.95 1.81
N ARG A 258 -5.60 37.17 0.89
CA ARG A 258 -6.54 36.13 0.43
C ARG A 258 -5.79 34.92 -0.10
N ALA A 259 -4.76 35.13 -0.92
CA ALA A 259 -3.92 34.04 -1.43
C ALA A 259 -3.17 33.29 -0.30
N GLU A 260 -2.66 34.01 0.71
CA GLU A 260 -2.04 33.40 1.90
C GLU A 260 -3.04 32.54 2.69
N VAL A 261 -4.28 33.00 2.87
CA VAL A 261 -5.36 32.22 3.51
C VAL A 261 -5.68 30.96 2.69
N GLU A 262 -5.75 31.05 1.37
CA GLU A 262 -5.98 29.87 0.52
C GLU A 262 -4.84 28.86 0.58
N ALA A 263 -3.59 29.34 0.63
CA ALA A 263 -2.42 28.48 0.83
C ALA A 263 -2.47 27.77 2.19
N HIS A 264 -2.84 28.50 3.26
CA HIS A 264 -3.06 27.92 4.59
C HIS A 264 -4.13 26.82 4.60
N LEU A 265 -5.26 27.06 3.94
CA LEU A 265 -6.34 26.05 3.84
C LEU A 265 -5.91 24.84 3.00
N ALA A 266 -5.02 25.02 2.03
CA ALA A 266 -4.42 23.92 1.29
C ALA A 266 -3.50 23.07 2.19
N ASP A 267 -2.67 23.70 3.01
CA ASP A 267 -1.82 23.01 3.99
C ASP A 267 -2.66 22.24 5.03
N CYS A 268 -3.74 22.84 5.53
CA CYS A 268 -4.71 22.13 6.38
C CYS A 268 -5.32 20.88 5.70
N ARG A 269 -5.63 20.95 4.39
CA ARG A 269 -6.16 19.80 3.64
C ARG A 269 -5.12 18.69 3.51
N GLU A 270 -3.91 19.05 3.10
CA GLU A 270 -2.80 18.08 3.00
C GLU A 270 -2.54 17.43 4.35
N ARG A 271 -2.57 18.21 5.43
CA ARG A 271 -2.43 17.70 6.78
C ARG A 271 -3.53 16.72 7.16
N PHE A 272 -4.79 17.07 6.92
CA PHE A 272 -5.90 16.15 7.16
C PHE A 272 -5.72 14.82 6.43
N VAL A 273 -5.29 14.84 5.16
CA VAL A 273 -5.01 13.61 4.39
C VAL A 273 -3.94 12.77 5.07
N ARG A 274 -2.84 13.37 5.54
CA ARG A 274 -1.77 12.67 6.26
C ARG A 274 -2.26 12.05 7.57
N GLU A 275 -3.04 12.78 8.38
CA GLU A 275 -3.60 12.26 9.63
C GLU A 275 -4.62 11.13 9.38
N ALA A 276 -5.47 11.29 8.36
CA ALA A 276 -6.42 10.27 7.95
C ALA A 276 -5.70 9.00 7.52
N HIS A 277 -4.62 9.13 6.73
CA HIS A 277 -3.78 8.02 6.32
C HIS A 277 -3.10 7.33 7.51
N ALA A 278 -2.53 8.09 8.45
CA ALA A 278 -1.91 7.51 9.65
C ALA A 278 -2.92 6.73 10.51
N LEU A 279 -4.12 7.29 10.69
CA LEU A 279 -5.19 6.63 11.43
C LEU A 279 -5.66 5.34 10.74
N LEU A 280 -5.83 5.37 9.42
CA LEU A 280 -6.19 4.20 8.63
C LEU A 280 -5.09 3.12 8.67
N ALA A 281 -3.82 3.50 8.58
CA ALA A 281 -2.70 2.55 8.65
C ALA A 281 -2.61 1.84 10.01
N SER A 282 -3.06 2.49 11.09
CA SER A 282 -3.12 1.91 12.44
C SER A 282 -4.27 0.91 12.64
N ALA A 283 -5.17 0.75 11.65
CA ALA A 283 -6.24 -0.23 11.72
C ALA A 283 -5.68 -1.67 11.68
N PRO A 284 -6.42 -2.67 12.20
CA PRO A 284 -5.99 -4.05 12.17
C PRO A 284 -5.64 -4.50 10.74
N PRO A 285 -4.43 -5.00 10.49
CA PRO A 285 -4.03 -5.40 9.14
C PRO A 285 -4.68 -6.74 8.77
N LEU A 286 -4.91 -6.94 7.48
CA LEU A 286 -5.21 -8.25 6.91
C LEU A 286 -3.96 -9.12 6.94
N ARG A 287 -4.15 -10.38 7.33
CA ARG A 287 -3.09 -11.39 7.35
C ARG A 287 -3.33 -12.38 6.23
N PHE A 288 -2.40 -12.42 5.30
CA PHE A 288 -2.40 -13.37 4.19
C PHE A 288 -1.52 -14.55 4.56
N ARG A 289 -2.03 -15.77 4.38
CA ARG A 289 -1.29 -17.01 4.61
C ARG A 289 -1.25 -17.83 3.33
N LEU A 290 -0.05 -18.07 2.84
CA LEU A 290 0.18 -18.93 1.68
C LEU A 290 0.33 -20.37 2.16
N VAL A 291 -0.57 -21.25 1.71
CA VAL A 291 -0.60 -22.65 2.13
C VAL A 291 -0.23 -23.53 0.94
N ASN A 292 0.73 -24.44 1.15
CA ASN A 292 1.06 -25.48 0.20
C ASN A 292 0.37 -26.78 0.61
N THR A 293 -0.71 -27.15 -0.09
CA THR A 293 -1.45 -28.39 0.12
C THR A 293 -0.82 -29.58 -0.58
N GLY A 294 0.22 -29.34 -1.38
CA GLY A 294 0.95 -30.35 -2.14
C GLY A 294 2.06 -31.03 -1.36
N LYS A 295 2.49 -32.18 -1.88
CA LYS A 295 3.61 -32.98 -1.35
C LYS A 295 5.00 -32.50 -1.80
N HIS A 296 5.07 -31.43 -2.60
CA HIS A 296 6.30 -30.92 -3.20
C HIS A 296 6.66 -29.55 -2.60
N TYR A 297 7.95 -29.28 -2.44
CA TYR A 297 8.43 -27.95 -2.04
C TYR A 297 8.23 -26.95 -3.19
N VAL A 298 7.63 -25.81 -2.90
CA VAL A 298 7.42 -24.74 -3.88
C VAL A 298 8.31 -23.56 -3.53
N GLU A 299 9.16 -23.15 -4.46
CA GLU A 299 10.22 -22.18 -4.26
C GLU A 299 9.89 -20.84 -4.91
N GLY A 300 10.18 -19.75 -4.20
CA GLY A 300 10.08 -18.39 -4.74
C GLY A 300 8.68 -18.04 -5.24
N VAL A 301 7.65 -18.41 -4.47
CA VAL A 301 6.27 -18.08 -4.77
C VAL A 301 6.05 -16.59 -4.57
N GLN A 302 5.83 -15.87 -5.66
CA GLN A 302 5.41 -14.47 -5.64
C GLN A 302 3.89 -14.43 -5.64
N VAL A 303 3.32 -13.75 -4.65
CA VAL A 303 1.86 -13.55 -4.54
C VAL A 303 1.55 -12.11 -4.92
N VAL A 304 0.53 -11.92 -5.74
CA VAL A 304 -0.04 -10.60 -6.03
C VAL A 304 -1.53 -10.62 -5.74
N VAL A 305 -1.99 -9.69 -4.92
CA VAL A 305 -3.40 -9.50 -4.60
C VAL A 305 -3.87 -8.24 -5.31
N THR A 306 -4.97 -8.34 -6.06
CA THR A 306 -5.59 -7.25 -6.80
C THR A 306 -6.96 -6.97 -6.21
N VAL A 307 -7.21 -5.69 -5.91
CA VAL A 307 -8.47 -5.21 -5.38
C VAL A 307 -9.04 -4.17 -6.32
N ALA A 308 -10.31 -4.33 -6.71
CA ALA A 308 -10.99 -3.38 -7.59
C ALA A 308 -11.12 -2.02 -6.88
N LYS A 309 -10.57 -0.98 -7.52
CA LYS A 309 -10.61 0.40 -7.04
C LYS A 309 -11.87 1.07 -7.57
N ASP A 310 -13.02 0.74 -6.99
CA ASP A 310 -14.30 1.44 -7.28
C ASP A 310 -14.34 2.86 -6.66
N GLY A 311 -13.17 3.46 -6.37
CA GLY A 311 -13.03 4.72 -5.63
C GLY A 311 -13.12 4.57 -4.10
N THR A 312 -13.18 3.33 -3.62
CA THR A 312 -13.56 3.01 -2.24
C THR A 312 -12.39 2.47 -1.42
N VAL A 313 -11.35 1.89 -2.02
CA VAL A 313 -10.33 1.13 -1.29
C VAL A 313 -9.02 1.89 -1.22
N VAL A 314 -8.41 1.91 -0.04
CA VAL A 314 -7.05 2.43 0.22
C VAL A 314 -6.24 1.29 0.84
N ALA A 315 -5.12 0.92 0.21
CA ALA A 315 -4.17 -0.05 0.77
C ALA A 315 -2.95 0.71 1.31
N LEU A 316 -2.60 0.47 2.57
CA LEU A 316 -1.58 1.22 3.28
C LEU A 316 -0.53 0.27 3.86
N PRO A 317 0.77 0.62 3.73
CA PRO A 317 1.81 -0.04 4.50
C PRO A 317 1.65 0.31 5.98
N ALA A 318 2.00 -0.64 6.85
CA ALA A 318 1.72 -0.57 8.29
C ALA A 318 2.52 0.49 9.07
N ASP A 319 3.43 1.23 8.43
CA ASP A 319 4.44 2.08 9.05
C ASP A 319 4.29 3.59 8.74
N ALA A 320 3.06 4.07 8.59
CA ALA A 320 2.80 5.51 8.45
C ALA A 320 3.19 6.26 9.75
N PRO A 321 4.12 7.24 9.71
CA PRO A 321 4.56 7.93 10.92
C PRO A 321 3.46 8.81 11.51
N PRO A 322 3.43 9.00 12.85
CA PRO A 322 2.55 9.97 13.48
C PRO A 322 2.94 11.39 13.07
N VAL A 323 1.95 12.24 12.85
CA VAL A 323 2.16 13.60 12.35
C VAL A 323 1.81 14.62 13.47
N ALA A 324 2.44 15.81 13.45
CA ALA A 324 2.41 16.83 14.51
C ALA A 324 1.03 17.57 14.66
N ALA A 325 0.97 18.76 15.27
CA ALA A 325 -0.24 19.59 15.28
C ALA A 325 -0.55 20.26 13.91
N PHE A 326 -1.82 20.60 13.66
CA PHE A 326 -2.25 21.39 12.49
C PHE A 326 -1.56 22.77 12.45
N PRO A 327 -1.34 23.35 11.24
CA PRO A 327 -0.69 24.66 11.11
C PRO A 327 -1.52 25.78 11.76
N ASP A 328 -0.82 26.72 12.38
CA ASP A 328 -1.42 27.95 12.94
C ASP A 328 -1.96 28.84 11.81
N PRO A 329 -3.12 29.52 12.02
CA PRO A 329 -3.69 30.38 10.99
C PRO A 329 -2.77 31.56 10.64
N PRO A 330 -2.84 32.10 9.40
CA PRO A 330 -2.06 33.26 9.01
C PRO A 330 -2.43 34.46 9.89
N ARG A 331 -1.44 35.34 10.11
CA ARG A 331 -1.64 36.53 10.92
C ARG A 331 -2.78 37.39 10.35
N ALA A 332 -3.72 37.77 11.20
CA ALA A 332 -4.82 38.68 10.88
C ALA A 332 -4.38 39.89 10.04
N TYR A 333 -5.19 40.24 9.04
CA TYR A 333 -4.93 41.37 8.15
C TYR A 333 -5.12 42.69 8.89
N GLY A 334 -4.12 43.58 8.78
CA GLY A 334 -4.23 44.90 9.36
C GLY A 334 -2.88 45.49 9.73
N PRO A 335 -2.88 46.78 10.07
CA PRO A 335 -1.65 47.52 10.29
C PRO A 335 -0.95 47.01 11.56
N ARG A 336 0.39 46.91 11.48
CA ARG A 336 1.25 46.41 12.56
C ARG A 336 1.41 47.48 13.62
N ARG A 337 1.14 47.15 14.88
CA ARG A 337 1.60 47.99 16.00
C ARG A 337 3.08 47.70 16.23
N ARG A 338 3.95 48.64 15.88
CA ARG A 338 5.36 48.55 16.24
C ARG A 338 5.58 49.19 17.61
N ASN A 339 5.94 48.38 18.61
CA ASN A 339 6.44 48.90 19.87
C ASN A 339 7.84 49.47 19.63
N LEU A 340 8.03 50.77 19.90
CA LEU A 340 9.31 51.46 19.71
C LEU A 340 10.38 51.07 20.75
N LEU A 341 10.02 50.24 21.74
CA LEU A 341 10.95 49.58 22.66
C LEU A 341 11.05 48.10 22.30
N PRO A 342 12.25 47.53 22.10
CA PRO A 342 12.40 46.10 21.86
C PRO A 342 11.85 45.35 23.07
N SER A 343 10.96 44.39 22.83
CA SER A 343 10.72 43.35 23.82
C SER A 343 12.09 42.76 24.21
N PRO A 344 12.41 42.56 25.50
CA PRO A 344 13.65 41.91 25.90
C PRO A 344 13.72 40.45 25.43
N VAL A 345 12.66 39.97 24.80
CA VAL A 345 12.51 38.64 24.22
C VAL A 345 12.83 38.74 22.72
N PRO A 346 13.96 38.18 22.26
CA PRO A 346 14.29 38.13 20.84
C PRO A 346 13.17 37.49 20.01
N GLU A 347 12.97 37.95 18.78
CA GLU A 347 11.88 37.53 17.89
C GLU A 347 11.83 36.00 17.67
N TRP A 348 12.99 35.31 17.71
CA TRP A 348 13.11 33.85 17.62
C TRP A 348 12.59 33.08 18.86
N VAL A 349 12.42 33.76 20.00
CA VAL A 349 11.84 33.20 21.22
C VAL A 349 10.31 33.29 21.18
N THR A 350 9.73 34.28 20.51
CA THR A 350 8.27 34.39 20.29
C THR A 350 7.78 33.76 18.99
N GLN A 351 8.66 33.58 17.99
CA GLN A 351 8.38 32.82 16.76
C GLN A 351 8.86 31.36 16.87
N GLY A 352 9.03 30.86 18.09
CA GLY A 352 9.57 29.54 18.39
C GLY A 352 8.51 28.43 18.33
N ASN A 353 8.01 28.12 17.13
CA ASN A 353 7.60 26.75 16.79
C ASN A 353 8.45 26.17 15.66
N ALA A 354 9.64 26.75 15.41
CA ALA A 354 10.66 26.18 14.55
C ALA A 354 11.91 25.76 15.36
N THR A 355 11.71 25.14 16.53
CA THR A 355 12.71 24.19 17.02
C THR A 355 12.60 22.97 16.13
N TRP A 356 13.59 22.78 15.25
CA TRP A 356 13.85 21.45 14.71
C TRP A 356 14.11 20.57 15.93
N SER A 357 13.10 19.81 16.31
CA SER A 357 13.19 18.86 17.39
C SER A 357 14.19 17.76 17.01
N PRO A 358 14.76 17.02 17.96
CA PRO A 358 15.49 15.79 17.67
C PRO A 358 14.68 14.78 16.83
N ARG A 359 13.35 14.95 16.73
CA ARG A 359 12.47 14.17 15.82
C ARG A 359 12.50 14.69 14.37
N ASP A 360 12.71 15.98 14.13
CA ASP A 360 12.84 16.56 12.78
C ASP A 360 14.17 16.20 12.12
N LEU A 361 15.21 15.95 12.92
CA LEU A 361 16.45 15.30 12.45
C LEU A 361 16.26 13.81 12.14
N GLY A 362 15.22 13.18 12.69
CA GLY A 362 14.78 11.83 12.31
C GLY A 362 14.20 11.77 10.90
N ALA A 363 13.67 12.88 10.37
CA ALA A 363 13.21 12.97 8.99
C ALA A 363 14.36 12.93 7.96
N LEU A 364 15.58 13.35 8.37
CA LEU A 364 16.81 13.20 7.57
C LEU A 364 17.42 11.79 7.69
N ALA A 365 16.88 10.93 8.55
CA ALA A 365 17.28 9.53 8.68
C ALA A 365 16.48 8.58 7.75
N TYR A 366 15.67 9.12 6.83
CA TYR A 366 15.10 8.34 5.72
C TYR A 366 16.19 7.98 4.72
N ARG A 367 16.94 6.93 5.07
CA ARG A 367 17.82 6.23 4.17
C ARG A 367 17.37 4.79 4.11
N PHE A 368 16.83 4.47 2.93
CA PHE A 368 16.45 3.17 2.39
C PHE A 368 15.08 2.62 2.84
N PRO A 369 14.23 2.19 1.88
CA PRO A 369 13.00 1.46 2.20
C PRO A 369 13.34 0.18 2.98
N ASP A 370 12.56 -0.12 4.01
CA ASP A 370 12.64 -1.41 4.71
C ASP A 370 12.30 -2.51 3.69
N PRO A 371 13.17 -3.51 3.46
CA PRO A 371 12.95 -4.56 2.46
C PRO A 371 11.82 -5.55 2.82
N ARG A 372 10.90 -5.20 3.72
CA ARG A 372 9.81 -6.05 4.25
C ARG A 372 8.42 -5.45 4.08
N VAL A 373 8.28 -4.44 3.24
CA VAL A 373 6.99 -3.82 2.93
C VAL A 373 6.58 -4.30 1.53
N PRO A 374 5.34 -4.81 1.35
CA PRO A 374 4.87 -5.22 0.04
C PRO A 374 4.79 -3.99 -0.88
N GLU A 375 5.12 -4.18 -2.15
CA GLU A 375 5.03 -3.15 -3.16
C GLU A 375 3.55 -2.95 -3.52
N ILE A 376 3.04 -1.73 -3.34
CA ILE A 376 1.64 -1.39 -3.63
C ILE A 376 1.65 -0.51 -4.87
N ASP A 377 1.18 -1.07 -5.98
CA ASP A 377 1.03 -0.38 -7.26
C ASP A 377 -0.42 0.02 -7.47
N GLU A 378 -0.65 1.31 -7.62
CA GLU A 378 -1.97 1.84 -7.99
C GLU A 378 -2.06 2.02 -9.51
N HIS A 379 -3.00 1.30 -10.13
CA HIS A 379 -3.35 1.46 -11.54
C HIS A 379 -4.75 2.06 -11.69
N ASP A 380 -5.09 2.51 -12.91
CA ASP A 380 -6.36 3.18 -13.22
C ASP A 380 -7.52 2.16 -13.10
N GLY A 381 -8.06 2.03 -11.89
CA GLY A 381 -9.18 1.15 -11.54
C GLY A 381 -8.86 -0.07 -10.67
N ASP A 382 -7.59 -0.38 -10.38
CA ASP A 382 -7.19 -1.53 -9.54
C ASP A 382 -6.01 -1.16 -8.62
N VAL A 383 -5.99 -1.71 -7.40
CA VAL A 383 -4.83 -1.66 -6.49
C VAL A 383 -4.18 -3.04 -6.49
N GLU A 384 -2.91 -3.13 -6.91
CA GLU A 384 -2.11 -4.35 -6.87
C GLU A 384 -1.17 -4.31 -5.65
N ILE A 385 -1.18 -5.37 -4.87
CA ILE A 385 -0.33 -5.58 -3.69
C ILE A 385 0.58 -6.77 -4.02
N VAL A 386 1.87 -6.49 -4.23
CA VAL A 386 2.89 -7.46 -4.60
C VAL A 386 3.71 -7.82 -3.37
N PHE A 387 3.63 -9.08 -2.96
CA PHE A 387 4.37 -9.60 -1.81
C PHE A 387 5.77 -10.06 -2.21
N SER A 388 6.71 -9.96 -1.27
CA SER A 388 8.04 -10.55 -1.40
C SER A 388 7.96 -12.06 -1.69
N PRO A 389 8.76 -12.61 -2.63
CA PRO A 389 8.72 -14.04 -2.94
C PRO A 389 9.08 -14.91 -1.72
N VAL A 390 8.27 -15.92 -1.42
CA VAL A 390 8.47 -16.85 -0.30
C VAL A 390 8.48 -18.30 -0.75
N SER A 391 9.18 -19.16 -0.02
CA SER A 391 9.22 -20.59 -0.31
C SER A 391 8.47 -21.39 0.74
N VAL A 392 7.62 -22.32 0.31
CA VAL A 392 6.72 -23.07 1.18
C VAL A 392 6.99 -24.57 1.07
N ARG A 393 7.20 -25.23 2.20
CA ARG A 393 7.41 -26.68 2.28
C ARG A 393 6.11 -27.44 2.00
N ALA A 394 6.26 -28.72 1.68
CA ALA A 394 5.13 -29.61 1.46
C ALA A 394 4.22 -29.65 2.70
N PHE A 395 2.91 -29.47 2.50
CA PHE A 395 1.90 -29.45 3.56
C PHE A 395 2.15 -28.40 4.66
N ASP A 396 2.83 -27.31 4.33
CA ASP A 396 3.20 -26.24 5.26
C ASP A 396 2.56 -24.91 4.84
N ALA A 397 2.65 -23.90 5.71
CA ALA A 397 2.12 -22.57 5.45
C ALA A 397 3.10 -21.47 5.87
N VAL A 398 3.09 -20.35 5.14
CA VAL A 398 3.89 -19.17 5.44
C VAL A 398 2.97 -17.95 5.51
N ASP A 399 3.09 -17.20 6.61
CA ASP A 399 2.41 -15.92 6.75
C ASP A 399 3.18 -14.87 5.91
N LEU A 400 2.45 -14.14 5.06
CA LEU A 400 2.99 -13.03 4.26
C LEU A 400 3.00 -11.74 5.08
N GLU A 401 3.58 -10.69 4.48
CA GLU A 401 3.64 -9.36 5.08
C GLU A 401 2.22 -8.84 5.39
N PRO A 402 1.96 -8.26 6.57
CA PRO A 402 0.64 -7.73 6.91
C PRO A 402 0.33 -6.48 6.08
N VAL A 403 -0.90 -6.35 5.58
CA VAL A 403 -1.33 -5.19 4.79
C VAL A 403 -2.64 -4.64 5.34
N THR A 404 -2.70 -3.33 5.53
CA THR A 404 -3.93 -2.66 5.96
C THR A 404 -4.71 -2.20 4.75
N ILE A 405 -5.92 -2.73 4.58
CA ILE A 405 -6.85 -2.32 3.52
C ILE A 405 -8.05 -1.66 4.20
N ALA A 406 -8.42 -0.45 3.77
CA ALA A 406 -9.59 0.26 4.27
C ALA A 406 -10.55 0.62 3.14
N ALA A 407 -11.85 0.57 3.42
CA ALA A 407 -12.90 0.89 2.46
C ALA A 407 -13.65 2.18 2.87
N ARG A 408 -13.97 3.05 1.93
CA ARG A 408 -14.74 4.28 2.14
C ARG A 408 -16.24 3.99 2.12
N ALA A 409 -17.02 4.72 2.91
CA ALA A 409 -18.47 4.66 2.82
C ALA A 409 -18.98 5.24 1.47
N PRO A 410 -20.00 4.63 0.82
CA PRO A 410 -20.61 3.34 1.13
C PRO A 410 -19.76 2.18 0.57
N ALA A 411 -19.56 1.13 1.37
CA ALA A 411 -18.86 -0.09 0.97
C ALA A 411 -19.81 -1.30 0.92
N PRO A 412 -19.58 -2.27 0.03
CA PRO A 412 -20.32 -3.54 0.03
C PRO A 412 -19.99 -4.33 1.31
N ARG A 413 -20.88 -5.26 1.72
CA ARG A 413 -20.66 -6.08 2.93
C ARG A 413 -19.42 -6.97 2.85
N SER A 414 -19.09 -7.44 1.65
CA SER A 414 -17.90 -8.23 1.35
C SER A 414 -17.16 -7.58 0.19
N LEU A 415 -15.83 -7.59 0.26
CA LEU A 415 -14.94 -7.09 -0.77
C LEU A 415 -14.20 -8.26 -1.43
N PRO A 416 -14.39 -8.51 -2.73
CA PRO A 416 -13.69 -9.58 -3.42
C PRO A 416 -12.23 -9.18 -3.71
N LEU A 417 -11.29 -9.93 -3.14
CA LEU A 417 -9.86 -9.82 -3.42
C LEU A 417 -9.48 -10.88 -4.47
N ARG A 418 -9.05 -10.46 -5.65
CA ARG A 418 -8.47 -11.39 -6.64
C ARG A 418 -7.02 -11.62 -6.27
N TRP A 419 -6.51 -12.84 -6.42
CA TRP A 419 -5.09 -13.11 -6.17
C TRP A 419 -4.51 -14.01 -7.25
N ARG A 420 -3.19 -13.91 -7.41
CA ARG A 420 -2.38 -14.79 -8.23
C ARG A 420 -1.11 -15.19 -7.49
N ALA A 421 -0.62 -16.40 -7.73
CA ALA A 421 0.70 -16.81 -7.30
C ALA A 421 1.46 -17.52 -8.42
N THR A 422 2.76 -17.23 -8.53
CA THR A 422 3.67 -17.90 -9.48
C THR A 422 4.92 -18.38 -8.75
N GLY A 423 5.34 -19.62 -9.00
CA GLY A 423 6.52 -20.23 -8.37
C GLY A 423 7.68 -20.35 -9.36
N THR A 424 8.91 -20.32 -8.86
CA THR A 424 10.12 -20.42 -9.69
C THR A 424 10.41 -21.85 -10.14
N ASN A 425 9.97 -22.84 -9.37
CA ASN A 425 10.27 -24.25 -9.57
C ASN A 425 9.05 -25.11 -9.96
N MET A 426 7.90 -24.47 -10.23
CA MET A 426 6.65 -25.14 -10.55
C MET A 426 5.90 -24.39 -11.68
N PRO A 427 5.49 -25.08 -12.75
CA PRO A 427 4.79 -24.44 -13.85
C PRO A 427 3.36 -24.02 -13.46
N GLY A 428 2.80 -23.08 -14.23
CA GLY A 428 1.43 -22.59 -14.06
C GLY A 428 1.33 -21.30 -13.25
N ARG A 429 0.09 -20.90 -12.96
CA ARG A 429 -0.24 -19.73 -12.13
C ARG A 429 -1.44 -20.10 -11.28
N ALA A 430 -1.27 -20.06 -9.95
CA ALA A 430 -2.36 -20.25 -9.04
C ALA A 430 -3.19 -18.98 -9.01
N SER A 431 -4.52 -19.09 -8.97
CA SER A 431 -5.35 -17.90 -8.83
C SER A 431 -6.69 -18.19 -8.17
N GLY A 432 -7.26 -17.15 -7.56
CA GLY A 432 -8.59 -17.26 -6.98
C GLY A 432 -9.15 -15.90 -6.58
N THR A 433 -10.33 -15.95 -5.99
CA THR A 433 -10.98 -14.79 -5.39
C THR A 433 -11.30 -15.13 -3.94
N ILE A 434 -10.99 -14.21 -3.03
CA ILE A 434 -11.26 -14.33 -1.60
C ILE A 434 -12.17 -13.18 -1.21
N ASP A 435 -13.35 -13.51 -0.71
CA ASP A 435 -14.30 -12.55 -0.19
C ASP A 435 -13.92 -12.21 1.26
N VAL A 436 -13.61 -10.94 1.52
CA VAL A 436 -13.26 -10.44 2.87
C VAL A 436 -14.38 -9.54 3.36
N ASP A 437 -14.86 -9.84 4.57
CA ASP A 437 -15.91 -9.05 5.20
C ASP A 437 -15.45 -7.63 5.51
N THR A 438 -16.36 -6.68 5.29
CA THR A 438 -16.15 -5.29 5.66
C THR A 438 -16.70 -5.02 7.06
N ALA A 439 -15.93 -4.33 7.88
CA ALA A 439 -16.34 -3.98 9.23
C ALA A 439 -17.42 -2.89 9.20
N SER A 440 -18.21 -2.80 10.27
CA SER A 440 -19.22 -1.75 10.39
C SER A 440 -18.58 -0.35 10.44
N LEU A 441 -19.26 0.63 9.85
CA LEU A 441 -18.85 2.03 9.91
C LEU A 441 -18.75 2.53 11.36
N PRO A 442 -17.68 3.27 11.71
CA PRO A 442 -17.59 3.93 13.00
C PRO A 442 -18.70 4.99 13.13
N SER A 443 -19.13 5.25 14.37
CA SER A 443 -20.18 6.24 14.65
C SER A 443 -19.79 7.69 14.36
N ALA A 444 -18.48 7.97 14.24
CA ALA A 444 -17.94 9.28 13.88
C ALA A 444 -17.01 9.14 12.68
N SER A 445 -17.11 10.10 11.75
CA SER A 445 -16.27 10.21 10.56
C SER A 445 -14.81 10.55 10.90
N LEU A 446 -13.90 10.35 9.94
CA LEU A 446 -12.49 10.73 10.10
C LEU A 446 -12.34 12.24 10.37
N ALA A 447 -13.13 13.07 9.69
CA ALA A 447 -13.14 14.51 9.92
C ALA A 447 -13.54 14.89 11.35
N GLU A 448 -14.60 14.27 11.89
CA GLU A 448 -15.05 14.51 13.28
C GLU A 448 -14.03 14.03 14.32
N ARG A 449 -13.23 13.01 14.00
CA ARG A 449 -12.22 12.45 14.91
C ARG A 449 -10.91 13.23 14.91
N LEU A 450 -10.50 13.76 13.75
CA LEU A 450 -9.17 14.34 13.55
C LEU A 450 -9.15 15.85 13.61
N LEU A 451 -10.25 16.52 13.27
CA LEU A 451 -10.30 17.98 13.25
C LEU A 451 -10.65 18.51 14.64
N PRO A 452 -9.92 19.53 15.13
CA PRO A 452 -10.24 20.15 16.41
C PRO A 452 -11.62 20.81 16.34
N THR A 453 -12.45 20.54 17.34
CA THR A 453 -13.81 21.05 17.47
C THR A 453 -13.87 22.50 17.99
N GLU A 454 -12.76 23.02 18.53
CA GLU A 454 -12.66 24.40 19.04
C GLU A 454 -11.46 25.12 18.44
N SER A 455 -11.67 26.35 17.96
CA SER A 455 -10.58 27.26 17.59
C SER A 455 -9.76 27.57 18.85
N PRO A 456 -8.41 27.55 18.81
CA PRO A 456 -7.61 28.01 19.93
C PRO A 456 -8.03 29.46 20.20
N GLN A 457 -8.55 29.71 21.40
CA GLN A 457 -8.82 31.07 21.85
C GLN A 457 -7.50 31.83 21.75
N VAL A 458 -7.42 32.75 20.79
CA VAL A 458 -6.34 33.72 20.73
C VAL A 458 -6.52 34.59 21.97
N GLU A 459 -5.75 34.29 23.02
CA GLU A 459 -5.64 35.18 24.18
C GLU A 459 -5.23 36.57 23.67
N ALA A 460 -6.03 37.55 24.08
CA ALA A 460 -6.17 38.88 23.50
C ALA A 460 -4.97 39.82 23.69
#